data_AF-A0A2G5UD22-F1
#
_entry.id   AF-A0A2G5UD22-F1
#
_cell.length_a   1.000
_cell.length_b   1.000
_cell.length_c   1.000
_cell.angle_alpha   90.00
_cell.angle_beta   90.00
_cell.angle_gamma   90.00
#
_symmetry.space_group_name_H-M   'P 1'
#
loop_
_entity.id
_entity.type
_entity.pdbx_description
1 polymer ?
#
loop_
_entity_poly.entity_id
_entity_poly.type
_entity_poly.pdbx_seq_one_letter_code
_entity_poly.pdbx_strand_id
1 'polypeptide(L)'
;MLVSSDPANVAPGMWTQANVVVVDASGDLVEPVRHEFLYAIIEQCVGLMRSRSQNETVVSNILQLILDVTTKVSIYIDNEDESNALYSSLLQIVDSYRNDQIKRFTHFNTDDEDKAADLALFIDILSNVLSKDFLTLGEENCSTGAKVVIHSLEMLLTIMNDRVLQMPEVALKFFRLILYLVEFSPESLAEMSDQLMASLCQCIKLGMTGQFGMEITSTSLESLTEVVLHFGVEQNKGRCTQNLAMLFKEMLPTVFETCLSNTCENSIYAESCSALYAIIAFERSFFDEYVNGLLSNRSNEKGRAVLESAFTELMEVAPEAGNRRGRVQFRNRMEKFLNRIQGLLSYT
;
A
#
# COMPACT_ATOMS: atom_id res chain seq x y z
N MET A 1 -22.23 -27.26 -22.78
CA MET A 1 -22.19 -27.58 -24.22
C MET A 1 -22.45 -26.29 -24.98
N LEU A 2 -21.46 -25.78 -25.70
CA LEU A 2 -21.60 -24.59 -26.54
C LEU A 2 -22.37 -24.96 -27.82
N VAL A 3 -23.50 -24.32 -28.09
CA VAL A 3 -24.19 -24.40 -29.37
C VAL A 3 -23.96 -23.10 -30.13
N SER A 4 -23.16 -23.22 -31.18
CA SER A 4 -22.93 -22.22 -32.23
C SER A 4 -24.22 -21.96 -33.00
N SER A 5 -24.55 -20.69 -33.25
CA SER A 5 -25.55 -20.30 -34.25
C SER A 5 -24.95 -19.26 -35.22
N ASP A 6 -25.20 -19.50 -36.51
CA ASP A 6 -24.60 -18.90 -37.70
C ASP A 6 -24.74 -17.37 -37.84
N PRO A 7 -23.79 -16.66 -38.48
CA PRO A 7 -23.73 -15.20 -38.57
C PRO A 7 -24.31 -14.68 -39.90
N ALA A 8 -25.60 -14.93 -40.19
CA ALA A 8 -26.18 -14.59 -41.50
C ALA A 8 -27.39 -13.65 -41.51
N ASN A 9 -27.73 -13.00 -40.39
CA ASN A 9 -28.84 -12.03 -40.41
C ASN A 9 -28.68 -10.93 -39.35
N VAL A 10 -27.68 -10.05 -39.54
CA VAL A 10 -27.52 -8.85 -38.70
C VAL A 10 -27.94 -7.63 -39.52
N ALA A 11 -29.10 -7.08 -39.20
CA ALA A 11 -29.47 -5.72 -39.57
C ALA A 11 -28.53 -4.73 -38.85
N PRO A 12 -28.04 -3.67 -39.51
CA PRO A 12 -27.11 -2.73 -38.89
C PRO A 12 -27.90 -1.79 -37.97
N GLY A 13 -27.80 -1.97 -36.65
CA GLY A 13 -28.40 -0.99 -35.72
C GLY A 13 -28.66 -1.37 -34.27
N MET A 14 -28.19 -2.49 -33.73
CA MET A 14 -28.38 -2.81 -32.31
C MET A 14 -27.12 -3.40 -31.70
N TRP A 15 -26.22 -2.54 -31.25
CA TRP A 15 -25.30 -2.87 -30.17
C TRP A 15 -25.95 -2.39 -28.87
N THR A 16 -26.67 -3.25 -28.17
CA THR A 16 -27.17 -2.95 -26.82
C THR A 16 -26.98 -4.17 -25.94
N GLN A 17 -26.16 -3.96 -24.90
CA GLN A 17 -26.07 -4.69 -23.63
C GLN A 17 -25.78 -6.19 -23.73
N ALA A 18 -24.50 -6.53 -23.63
CA ALA A 18 -24.10 -7.84 -23.13
C ALA A 18 -24.36 -7.89 -21.62
N ASN A 19 -25.59 -8.25 -21.22
CA ASN A 19 -25.88 -8.60 -19.83
C ASN A 19 -25.15 -9.92 -19.51
N VAL A 20 -24.17 -9.87 -18.62
CA VAL A 20 -23.52 -11.06 -18.06
C VAL A 20 -24.53 -11.75 -17.13
N VAL A 21 -25.04 -12.90 -17.54
CA VAL A 21 -26.01 -13.69 -16.76
C VAL A 21 -25.25 -14.64 -15.84
N VAL A 22 -25.49 -14.53 -14.52
CA VAL A 22 -25.00 -15.47 -13.51
C VAL A 22 -26.14 -16.45 -13.17
N VAL A 23 -25.86 -17.75 -13.24
CA VAL A 23 -26.84 -18.83 -13.02
C VAL A 23 -26.45 -19.62 -11.76
N ASP A 24 -27.42 -19.89 -10.89
CA ASP A 24 -27.24 -20.75 -9.70
C ASP A 24 -27.18 -22.25 -10.08
N ALA A 25 -26.68 -23.11 -9.18
CA ALA A 25 -26.57 -24.56 -9.28
C ALA A 25 -27.91 -25.29 -9.53
N SER A 26 -29.04 -24.59 -9.42
CA SER A 26 -30.39 -25.06 -9.75
C SER A 26 -30.83 -24.74 -11.20
N GLY A 27 -30.07 -23.94 -11.94
CA GLY A 27 -30.38 -23.58 -13.33
C GLY A 27 -31.34 -22.39 -13.50
N ASP A 28 -31.75 -21.74 -12.41
CA ASP A 28 -32.60 -20.55 -12.46
C ASP A 28 -31.77 -19.27 -12.69
N LEU A 29 -32.34 -18.36 -13.50
CA LEU A 29 -31.84 -17.01 -13.73
C LEU A 29 -31.89 -16.22 -12.42
N VAL A 30 -30.74 -15.95 -11.80
CA VAL A 30 -30.68 -14.99 -10.69
C VAL A 30 -30.80 -13.60 -11.32
N GLU A 31 -31.96 -12.96 -11.18
CA GLU A 31 -32.08 -11.53 -11.49
C GLU A 31 -30.97 -10.79 -10.72
N PRO A 32 -30.13 -9.98 -11.39
CA PRO A 32 -29.18 -9.14 -10.68
C PRO A 32 -29.99 -8.31 -9.69
N VAL A 33 -29.63 -8.35 -8.41
CA VAL A 33 -30.27 -7.53 -7.39
C VAL A 33 -30.33 -6.11 -7.94
N ARG A 34 -31.54 -5.60 -8.17
CA ARG A 34 -31.76 -4.33 -8.84
C ARG A 34 -30.98 -3.25 -8.08
N HIS A 35 -30.02 -2.60 -8.74
CA HIS A 35 -29.06 -1.68 -8.12
C HIS A 35 -29.77 -0.63 -7.22
N GLU A 36 -30.96 -0.19 -7.64
CA GLU A 36 -31.84 0.74 -6.92
C GLU A 36 -32.14 0.29 -5.47
N PHE A 37 -32.32 -1.01 -5.26
CA PHE A 37 -32.61 -1.58 -3.94
C PHE A 37 -31.39 -1.53 -3.02
N LEU A 38 -30.21 -1.91 -3.53
CA LEU A 38 -28.97 -1.86 -2.77
C LEU A 38 -28.57 -0.42 -2.45
N TYR A 39 -28.72 0.48 -3.43
CA TYR A 39 -28.45 1.90 -3.25
C TYR A 39 -29.28 2.50 -2.11
N ALA A 40 -30.61 2.25 -2.12
CA ALA A 40 -31.49 2.73 -1.06
C ALA A 40 -31.10 2.19 0.32
N ILE A 41 -30.65 0.94 0.41
CA ILE A 41 -30.18 0.37 1.68
C ILE A 41 -28.91 1.06 2.17
N ILE A 42 -27.92 1.25 1.28
CA ILE A 42 -26.63 1.87 1.63
C ILE A 42 -26.82 3.32 2.08
N GLU A 43 -27.71 4.07 1.41
CA GLU A 43 -28.05 5.43 1.83
C GLU A 43 -28.63 5.46 3.25
N GLN A 44 -29.51 4.49 3.58
CA GLN A 44 -30.04 4.36 4.95
C GLN A 44 -28.95 3.93 5.96
N CYS A 45 -27.97 3.12 5.53
CA CYS A 45 -26.83 2.74 6.37
C CYS A 45 -26.03 3.95 6.83
N VAL A 46 -25.89 5.00 6.02
CA VAL A 46 -25.23 6.26 6.45
C VAL A 46 -25.93 6.84 7.69
N GLY A 47 -27.27 6.94 7.65
CA GLY A 47 -28.06 7.44 8.76
C GLY A 47 -28.02 6.54 10.00
N LEU A 48 -28.05 5.22 9.80
CA LEU A 48 -27.94 4.25 10.88
C LEU A 48 -26.56 4.28 11.55
N MET A 49 -25.50 4.43 10.77
CA MET A 49 -24.12 4.53 11.25
C MET A 49 -23.95 5.71 12.21
N ARG A 50 -24.48 6.88 11.83
CA ARG A 50 -24.41 8.11 12.64
C ARG A 50 -25.30 8.04 13.88
N SER A 51 -26.52 7.53 13.75
CA SER A 51 -27.48 7.50 14.86
C SER A 51 -27.21 6.39 15.89
N ARG A 52 -26.55 5.30 15.48
CA ARG A 52 -26.26 4.14 16.32
C ARG A 52 -24.76 3.82 16.39
N SER A 53 -23.91 4.83 16.34
CA SER A 53 -22.45 4.67 16.35
C SER A 53 -21.89 3.95 17.59
N GLN A 54 -22.63 3.94 18.70
CA GLN A 54 -22.26 3.24 19.93
C GLN A 54 -22.70 1.77 19.97
N ASN A 55 -23.49 1.31 18.98
CA ASN A 55 -23.91 -0.09 18.90
C ASN A 55 -22.96 -0.87 18.00
N GLU A 56 -22.01 -1.57 18.61
CA GLU A 56 -20.94 -2.29 17.90
C GLU A 56 -21.47 -3.31 16.89
N THR A 57 -22.52 -4.05 17.25
CA THR A 57 -23.15 -5.02 16.34
C THR A 57 -23.75 -4.37 15.11
N VAL A 58 -24.37 -3.19 15.25
CA VAL A 58 -24.92 -2.45 14.09
C VAL A 58 -23.79 -1.94 13.20
N VAL A 59 -22.74 -1.38 13.80
CA VAL A 59 -21.56 -0.88 13.08
C VAL A 59 -20.89 -2.02 12.30
N SER A 60 -20.63 -3.15 12.94
CA SER A 60 -19.98 -4.32 12.34
C SER A 60 -20.80 -4.88 11.15
N ASN A 61 -22.11 -5.01 11.32
CA ASN A 61 -22.99 -5.47 10.23
C ASN A 61 -23.03 -4.48 9.05
N ILE A 62 -22.99 -3.18 9.32
CA ILE A 62 -22.90 -2.17 8.26
C ILE A 62 -21.56 -2.31 7.52
N LEU A 63 -20.44 -2.43 8.23
CA LEU A 63 -19.13 -2.65 7.59
C LEU A 63 -19.12 -3.91 6.73
N GLN A 64 -19.64 -5.03 7.24
CA GLN A 64 -19.72 -6.28 6.49
C GLN A 64 -20.54 -6.13 5.21
N LEU A 65 -21.70 -5.47 5.29
CA LEU A 65 -22.53 -5.18 4.11
C LEU A 65 -21.77 -4.33 3.09
N ILE A 66 -21.06 -3.30 3.55
CA ILE A 66 -20.28 -2.42 2.67
C ILE A 66 -19.11 -3.17 2.02
N LEU A 67 -18.43 -4.06 2.76
CA LEU A 67 -17.40 -4.91 2.19
C LEU A 67 -17.96 -5.83 1.10
N ASP A 68 -19.11 -6.46 1.34
CA ASP A 68 -19.77 -7.31 0.35
C ASP A 68 -20.17 -6.53 -0.91
N VAL A 69 -20.69 -5.32 -0.74
CA VAL A 69 -21.04 -4.45 -1.87
C VAL A 69 -19.80 -4.06 -2.67
N THR A 70 -18.75 -3.60 -2.00
CA THR A 70 -17.52 -3.15 -2.67
C THR A 70 -16.77 -4.29 -3.37
N THR A 71 -16.84 -5.51 -2.83
CA THR A 71 -16.15 -6.68 -3.39
C THR A 71 -16.95 -7.35 -4.50
N LYS A 72 -18.26 -7.52 -4.31
CA LYS A 72 -19.08 -8.40 -5.16
C LYS A 72 -20.00 -7.63 -6.10
N VAL A 73 -20.49 -6.47 -5.71
CA VAL A 73 -21.51 -5.74 -6.49
C VAL A 73 -20.87 -4.66 -7.36
N SER A 74 -19.82 -4.03 -6.86
CA SER A 74 -19.15 -2.89 -7.50
C SER A 74 -18.67 -3.17 -8.93
N ILE A 75 -18.39 -4.44 -9.26
CA ILE A 75 -17.92 -4.92 -10.57
C ILE A 75 -19.04 -5.07 -11.62
N TYR A 76 -20.31 -5.09 -11.20
CA TYR A 76 -21.47 -5.28 -12.07
C TYR A 76 -22.20 -3.97 -12.39
N ILE A 77 -21.69 -2.83 -11.90
CA ILE A 77 -22.27 -1.52 -12.14
C ILE A 77 -21.54 -0.88 -13.33
N ASP A 78 -22.15 -0.98 -14.51
CA ASP A 78 -21.60 -0.43 -15.75
C ASP A 78 -21.94 1.05 -15.96
N ASN A 79 -22.92 1.58 -15.22
CA ASN A 79 -23.35 2.98 -15.32
C ASN A 79 -22.48 3.88 -14.42
N GLU A 80 -21.84 4.88 -15.04
CA GLU A 80 -20.94 5.82 -14.38
C GLU A 80 -21.64 6.64 -13.28
N ASP A 81 -22.86 7.13 -13.53
CA ASP A 81 -23.62 7.93 -12.55
C ASP A 81 -24.02 7.10 -11.32
N GLU A 82 -24.45 5.86 -11.54
CA GLU A 82 -24.81 4.91 -10.48
C GLU A 82 -23.58 4.48 -9.67
N SER A 83 -22.45 4.27 -10.35
CA SER A 83 -21.17 3.98 -9.71
C SER A 83 -20.73 5.16 -8.83
N ASN A 84 -20.75 6.38 -9.36
CA ASN A 84 -20.39 7.59 -8.63
C ASN A 84 -21.29 7.85 -7.41
N ALA A 85 -22.60 7.61 -7.53
CA ALA A 85 -23.53 7.75 -6.42
C ALA A 85 -23.27 6.70 -5.32
N LEU A 86 -23.03 5.44 -5.69
CA LEU A 86 -22.65 4.39 -4.75
C LEU A 86 -21.37 4.79 -4.01
N TYR A 87 -20.36 5.24 -4.74
CA TYR A 87 -19.11 5.71 -4.15
C TYR A 87 -19.29 6.86 -3.18
N SER A 88 -20.05 7.88 -3.55
CA SER A 88 -20.37 8.98 -2.65
C SER A 88 -20.96 8.49 -1.32
N SER A 89 -21.87 7.52 -1.37
CA SER A 89 -22.45 6.91 -0.16
C SER A 89 -21.42 6.08 0.64
N LEU A 90 -20.56 5.31 -0.04
CA LEU A 90 -19.47 4.56 0.60
C LEU A 90 -18.51 5.47 1.36
N LEU A 91 -18.09 6.58 0.74
CA LEU A 91 -17.22 7.57 1.35
C LEU A 91 -17.89 8.20 2.59
N GLN A 92 -19.19 8.49 2.53
CA GLN A 92 -19.92 9.01 3.69
C GLN A 92 -19.99 8.03 4.87
N ILE A 93 -20.06 6.71 4.60
CA ILE A 93 -20.02 5.68 5.66
C ILE A 93 -18.62 5.62 6.27
N VAL A 94 -17.58 5.62 5.43
CA VAL A 94 -16.17 5.62 5.87
C VAL A 94 -15.88 6.84 6.75
N ASP A 95 -16.30 8.02 6.33
CA ASP A 95 -16.15 9.25 7.11
C ASP A 95 -16.92 9.21 8.43
N SER A 96 -18.12 8.64 8.43
CA SER A 96 -18.93 8.49 9.65
C SER A 96 -18.28 7.50 10.62
N TYR A 97 -17.78 6.36 10.14
CA TYR A 97 -17.02 5.40 10.95
C TYR A 97 -15.80 6.06 11.56
N ARG A 98 -14.99 6.74 10.75
CA ARG A 98 -13.77 7.43 11.19
C ARG A 98 -14.05 8.39 12.35
N ASN A 99 -14.99 9.31 12.17
CA ASN A 99 -15.24 10.37 13.15
C ASN A 99 -15.77 9.84 14.48
N ASP A 100 -16.58 8.79 14.46
CA ASP A 100 -17.23 8.27 15.66
C ASP A 100 -16.39 7.19 16.36
N GLN A 101 -15.60 6.41 15.63
CA GLN A 101 -14.93 5.22 16.16
C GLN A 101 -13.49 5.47 16.64
N ILE A 102 -12.85 6.59 16.30
CA ILE A 102 -11.51 6.93 16.85
C ILE A 102 -11.45 6.76 18.37
N LYS A 103 -12.51 7.20 19.08
CA LYS A 103 -12.59 7.10 20.54
C LYS A 103 -12.68 5.65 21.03
N ARG A 104 -13.33 4.75 20.28
CA ARG A 104 -13.45 3.33 20.60
C ARG A 104 -12.08 2.63 20.62
N PHE A 105 -11.17 3.07 19.75
CA PHE A 105 -9.81 2.52 19.65
C PHE A 105 -8.82 3.04 20.71
N THR A 106 -9.20 4.02 21.55
CA THR A 106 -8.33 4.58 22.60
C THR A 106 -7.83 3.52 23.60
N HIS A 107 -8.62 2.47 23.85
CA HIS A 107 -8.27 1.35 24.73
C HIS A 107 -8.20 0.02 23.96
N PHE A 108 -7.71 0.05 22.73
CA PHE A 108 -7.55 -1.16 21.92
C PHE A 108 -6.37 -2.00 22.44
N ASN A 109 -6.64 -3.24 22.81
CA ASN A 109 -5.62 -4.22 23.19
C ASN A 109 -5.67 -5.46 22.27
N THR A 110 -4.71 -6.37 22.44
CA THR A 110 -4.59 -7.60 21.64
C THR A 110 -5.74 -8.60 21.85
N ASP A 111 -6.53 -8.42 22.91
CA ASP A 111 -7.60 -9.33 23.30
C ASP A 111 -8.97 -8.87 22.74
N ASP A 112 -9.02 -7.69 22.12
CA ASP A 112 -10.22 -7.10 21.53
C ASP A 112 -10.47 -7.63 20.10
N GLU A 113 -10.77 -8.93 19.97
CA GLU A 113 -11.00 -9.60 18.68
C GLU A 113 -12.08 -8.91 17.82
N ASP A 114 -13.19 -8.48 18.43
CA ASP A 114 -14.28 -7.81 17.71
C ASP A 114 -13.85 -6.46 17.11
N LYS A 115 -13.04 -5.69 17.84
CA LYS A 115 -12.53 -4.41 17.33
C LYS A 115 -11.51 -4.64 16.22
N ALA A 116 -10.70 -5.70 16.33
CA ALA A 116 -9.74 -6.07 15.31
C ALA A 116 -10.42 -6.52 14.02
N ALA A 117 -11.50 -7.30 14.14
CA ALA A 117 -12.34 -7.70 13.01
C ALA A 117 -12.98 -6.48 12.32
N ASP A 118 -13.57 -5.55 13.08
CA ASP A 118 -14.12 -4.31 12.53
C ASP A 118 -13.06 -3.46 11.82
N LEU A 119 -11.86 -3.37 12.38
CA LEU A 119 -10.74 -2.64 11.79
C LEU A 119 -10.24 -3.31 10.50
N ALA A 120 -10.16 -4.64 10.47
CA ALA A 120 -9.82 -5.40 9.27
C ALA A 120 -10.84 -5.17 8.15
N LEU A 121 -12.14 -5.24 8.47
CA LEU A 121 -13.22 -4.92 7.51
C LEU A 121 -13.07 -3.49 6.96
N PHE A 122 -12.80 -2.54 7.84
CA PHE A 122 -12.63 -1.14 7.44
C PHE A 122 -11.44 -0.96 6.49
N ILE A 123 -10.31 -1.62 6.74
CA ILE A 123 -9.12 -1.55 5.87
C ILE A 123 -9.39 -2.21 4.51
N ASP A 124 -10.11 -3.32 4.46
CA ASP A 124 -10.49 -3.96 3.19
C ASP A 124 -11.41 -3.06 2.36
N ILE A 125 -12.37 -2.37 3.00
CA ILE A 125 -13.24 -1.40 2.33
C ILE A 125 -12.41 -0.26 1.71
N LEU A 126 -11.45 0.29 2.46
CA LEU A 126 -10.54 1.33 1.95
C LEU A 126 -9.73 0.82 0.75
N SER A 127 -9.25 -0.41 0.80
CA SER A 127 -8.49 -1.05 -0.28
C SER A 127 -9.34 -1.20 -1.54
N ASN A 128 -10.61 -1.61 -1.40
CA ASN A 128 -11.55 -1.73 -2.52
C ASN A 128 -11.90 -0.37 -3.13
N VAL A 129 -12.11 0.65 -2.30
CA VAL A 129 -12.39 2.01 -2.74
C VAL A 129 -11.22 2.54 -3.58
N LEU A 130 -9.99 2.38 -3.08
CA LEU A 130 -8.77 2.78 -3.79
C LEU A 130 -8.59 2.03 -5.11
N SER A 131 -8.84 0.71 -5.12
CA SER A 131 -8.63 -0.14 -6.30
C SER A 131 -9.53 0.23 -7.47
N LYS A 132 -10.78 0.63 -7.22
CA LYS A 132 -11.71 0.94 -8.29
C LYS A 132 -11.67 2.42 -8.72
N ASP A 133 -11.17 3.34 -7.87
CA ASP A 133 -10.75 4.69 -8.30
C ASP A 133 -9.68 4.64 -9.41
N PHE A 134 -8.76 3.66 -9.35
CA PHE A 134 -7.78 3.41 -10.41
C PHE A 134 -8.44 2.92 -11.72
N LEU A 135 -9.55 2.19 -11.64
CA LEU A 135 -10.23 1.65 -12.83
C LEU A 135 -11.10 2.71 -13.54
N THR A 136 -11.55 3.75 -12.83
CA THR A 136 -12.43 4.80 -13.35
C THR A 136 -11.67 6.02 -13.88
N LEU A 137 -10.39 5.90 -14.21
CA LEU A 137 -9.51 6.98 -14.70
C LEU A 137 -9.93 7.52 -16.08
N GLY A 138 -11.03 8.26 -16.11
CA GLY A 138 -11.38 9.29 -17.07
C GLY A 138 -11.43 10.65 -16.35
N GLU A 139 -10.45 11.49 -16.65
CA GLU A 139 -10.46 12.96 -16.52
C GLU A 139 -10.53 13.62 -15.11
N GLU A 140 -9.44 14.32 -14.78
CA GLU A 140 -9.30 15.56 -13.99
C GLU A 140 -9.73 15.62 -12.51
N ASN A 141 -10.37 14.60 -11.94
CA ASN A 141 -10.61 14.59 -10.50
C ASN A 141 -9.53 13.79 -9.77
N CYS A 142 -8.66 14.49 -9.03
CA CYS A 142 -7.80 13.86 -8.03
C CYS A 142 -8.66 12.89 -7.20
N SER A 143 -8.39 11.59 -7.40
CA SER A 143 -9.13 10.40 -6.98
C SER A 143 -9.81 10.57 -5.62
N THR A 144 -11.14 10.74 -5.63
CA THR A 144 -11.95 10.99 -4.42
C THR A 144 -11.73 9.91 -3.36
N GLY A 145 -11.59 8.66 -3.77
CA GLY A 145 -11.23 7.51 -2.94
C GLY A 145 -9.83 7.62 -2.34
N ALA A 146 -8.79 8.01 -3.10
CA ALA A 146 -7.46 8.21 -2.50
C ALA A 146 -7.45 9.33 -1.46
N LYS A 147 -8.23 10.41 -1.66
CA LYS A 147 -8.40 11.47 -0.65
C LYS A 147 -9.03 10.93 0.63
N VAL A 148 -10.05 10.08 0.51
CA VAL A 148 -10.69 9.45 1.68
C VAL A 148 -9.77 8.44 2.35
N VAL A 149 -8.97 7.69 1.59
CA VAL A 149 -7.94 6.80 2.14
C VAL A 149 -6.89 7.61 2.90
N ILE A 150 -6.39 8.71 2.36
CA ILE A 150 -5.44 9.61 3.04
C ILE A 150 -6.07 10.17 4.32
N HIS A 151 -7.32 10.61 4.27
CA HIS A 151 -8.02 11.13 5.45
C HIS A 151 -8.21 10.04 6.52
N SER A 152 -8.51 8.81 6.10
CA SER A 152 -8.64 7.65 6.99
C SER A 152 -7.30 7.17 7.52
N LEU A 153 -6.22 7.35 6.76
CA LEU A 153 -4.86 6.97 7.14
C LEU A 153 -4.38 7.78 8.35
N GLU A 154 -4.77 9.04 8.48
CA GLU A 154 -4.52 9.83 9.70
C GLU A 154 -5.05 9.13 10.95
N MET A 155 -6.29 8.63 10.91
CA MET A 155 -6.86 7.85 11.99
C MET A 155 -6.10 6.54 12.18
N LEU A 156 -5.89 5.78 11.11
CA LEU A 156 -5.25 4.46 11.19
C LEU A 156 -3.85 4.57 11.80
N LEU A 157 -3.03 5.54 11.41
CA LEU A 157 -1.69 5.76 11.97
C LEU A 157 -1.72 6.10 13.47
N THR A 158 -2.80 6.70 13.99
CA THR A 158 -2.96 6.92 15.44
C THR A 158 -3.36 5.65 16.21
N ILE A 159 -4.04 4.71 15.54
CA ILE A 159 -4.52 3.46 16.14
C ILE A 159 -3.44 2.38 16.09
N MET A 160 -2.67 2.32 14.99
CA MET A 160 -1.65 1.29 14.69
C MET A 160 -0.40 1.43 15.55
N ASN A 161 -0.55 1.19 16.85
CA ASN A 161 0.57 1.06 17.79
C ASN A 161 1.11 -0.39 17.80
N ASP A 162 2.25 -0.60 18.47
CA ASP A 162 2.91 -1.90 18.56
C ASP A 162 1.97 -3.05 18.93
N ARG A 163 1.01 -2.83 19.84
CA ARG A 163 0.07 -3.88 20.28
C ARG A 163 -0.91 -4.27 19.19
N VAL A 164 -1.41 -3.30 18.43
CA VAL A 164 -2.34 -3.56 17.31
C VAL A 164 -1.60 -4.27 16.19
N LEU A 165 -0.36 -3.85 15.91
CA LEU A 165 0.47 -4.45 14.86
C LEU A 165 0.92 -5.88 15.19
N GLN A 166 0.85 -6.31 16.45
CA GLN A 166 1.03 -7.73 16.82
C GLN A 166 -0.13 -8.62 16.34
N MET A 167 -1.27 -8.05 15.95
CA MET A 167 -2.39 -8.80 15.36
C MET A 167 -2.14 -9.01 13.86
N PRO A 168 -1.78 -10.24 13.40
CA PRO A 168 -1.20 -10.43 12.08
C PRO A 168 -2.14 -10.05 10.93
N GLU A 169 -3.44 -10.32 11.08
CA GLU A 169 -4.43 -10.01 10.06
C GLU A 169 -4.59 -8.50 9.85
N VAL A 170 -4.74 -7.74 10.94
CA VAL A 170 -4.88 -6.28 10.91
C VAL A 170 -3.61 -5.65 10.36
N ALA A 171 -2.45 -6.07 10.86
CA ALA A 171 -1.17 -5.54 10.44
C ALA A 171 -0.92 -5.78 8.94
N LEU A 172 -1.16 -7.00 8.45
CA LEU A 172 -0.97 -7.33 7.04
C LEU A 172 -1.89 -6.52 6.13
N LYS A 173 -3.19 -6.43 6.46
CA LYS A 173 -4.15 -5.63 5.70
C LYS A 173 -3.73 -4.16 5.68
N PHE A 174 -3.28 -3.62 6.81
CA PHE A 174 -2.86 -2.22 6.92
C PHE A 174 -1.63 -1.91 6.07
N PHE A 175 -0.57 -2.72 6.15
CA PHE A 175 0.63 -2.51 5.35
C PHE A 175 0.38 -2.71 3.86
N ARG A 176 -0.52 -3.63 3.47
CA ARG A 176 -0.96 -3.75 2.06
C ARG A 176 -1.75 -2.53 1.59
N LEU A 177 -2.60 -1.95 2.44
CA LEU A 177 -3.29 -0.69 2.10
C LEU A 177 -2.27 0.44 1.85
N ILE A 178 -1.22 0.54 2.67
CA ILE A 178 -0.12 1.50 2.44
C ILE A 178 0.52 1.25 1.08
N LEU A 179 0.88 -0.01 0.77
CA LEU A 179 1.47 -0.37 -0.52
C LEU A 179 0.56 0.04 -1.68
N TYR A 180 -0.72 -0.32 -1.61
CA TYR A 180 -1.70 0.05 -2.64
C TYR A 180 -1.81 1.56 -2.84
N LEU A 181 -1.79 2.34 -1.75
CA LEU A 181 -1.84 3.81 -1.84
C LEU A 181 -0.63 4.36 -2.59
N VAL A 182 0.58 3.88 -2.27
CA VAL A 182 1.81 4.39 -2.88
C VAL A 182 2.00 3.88 -4.31
N GLU A 183 1.44 2.72 -4.67
CA GLU A 183 1.50 2.16 -6.02
C GLU A 183 0.45 2.77 -6.96
N PHE A 184 -0.81 2.83 -6.53
CA PHE A 184 -1.93 3.21 -7.41
C PHE A 184 -2.22 4.71 -7.40
N SER A 185 -1.84 5.44 -6.35
CA SER A 185 -2.10 6.88 -6.24
C SER A 185 -0.90 7.65 -5.68
N PRO A 186 0.28 7.52 -6.32
CA PRO A 186 1.49 8.18 -5.82
C PRO A 186 1.40 9.71 -5.89
N GLU A 187 0.62 10.28 -6.81
CA GLU A 187 0.42 11.74 -6.88
C GLU A 187 -0.24 12.31 -5.62
N SER A 188 -1.15 11.54 -5.02
CA SER A 188 -1.85 11.92 -3.80
C SER A 188 -0.90 12.04 -2.60
N LEU A 189 0.28 11.39 -2.65
CA LEU A 189 1.32 11.51 -1.62
C LEU A 189 1.87 12.93 -1.55
N ALA A 190 1.95 13.64 -2.67
CA ALA A 190 2.43 15.02 -2.71
C ALA A 190 1.40 16.03 -2.17
N GLU A 191 0.13 15.64 -2.04
CA GLU A 191 -0.93 16.46 -1.45
C GLU A 191 -1.02 16.30 0.08
N MET A 192 -0.35 15.29 0.65
CA MET A 192 -0.35 15.03 2.09
C MET A 192 0.42 16.11 2.86
N SER A 193 0.01 16.34 4.11
CA SER A 193 0.78 17.19 5.01
C SER A 193 2.13 16.55 5.36
N ASP A 194 3.16 17.38 5.59
CA ASP A 194 4.50 16.92 6.02
C ASP A 194 4.43 16.02 7.26
N GLN A 195 3.53 16.33 8.21
CA GLN A 195 3.35 15.55 9.42
C GLN A 195 2.81 14.15 9.11
N LEU A 196 1.79 14.05 8.26
CA LEU A 196 1.19 12.76 7.90
C LEU A 196 2.18 11.90 7.09
N MET A 197 2.91 12.53 6.16
CA MET A 197 3.96 11.86 5.41
C MET A 197 5.07 11.33 6.33
N ALA A 198 5.49 12.13 7.32
CA ALA A 198 6.47 11.68 8.31
C ALA A 198 5.95 10.50 9.13
N SER A 199 4.70 10.53 9.60
CA SER A 199 4.07 9.42 10.31
C SER A 199 3.99 8.15 9.45
N LEU A 200 3.66 8.29 8.17
CA LEU A 200 3.66 7.17 7.22
C LEU A 200 5.06 6.56 7.07
N CYS A 201 6.09 7.37 6.84
CA CYS A 201 7.47 6.90 6.72
C CYS A 201 7.97 6.22 8.01
N GLN A 202 7.63 6.75 9.20
CA GLN A 202 7.99 6.11 10.46
C GLN A 202 7.28 4.75 10.61
N CYS A 203 6.04 4.64 10.16
CA CYS A 203 5.33 3.37 10.16
C CYS A 203 5.94 2.35 9.20
N ILE A 204 6.29 2.76 7.97
CA ILE A 204 7.03 1.93 7.00
C ILE A 204 8.36 1.47 7.62
N LYS A 205 9.11 2.39 8.25
CA LYS A 205 10.36 2.06 8.95
C LYS A 205 10.16 0.99 10.02
N LEU A 206 9.09 1.11 10.81
CA LEU A 206 8.74 0.11 11.83
C LEU A 206 8.43 -1.26 11.20
N GLY A 207 7.70 -1.30 10.08
CA GLY A 207 7.40 -2.54 9.35
C GLY A 207 8.64 -3.27 8.80
N MET A 208 9.69 -2.53 8.44
CA MET A 208 10.97 -3.11 7.96
C MET A 208 11.81 -3.81 9.04
N THR A 209 11.46 -3.67 10.33
CA THR A 209 12.26 -4.22 11.44
C THR A 209 12.19 -5.75 11.57
N GLY A 210 11.30 -6.43 10.84
CA GLY A 210 11.10 -7.88 10.95
C GLY A 210 10.16 -8.31 12.08
N GLN A 211 9.74 -7.40 12.96
CA GLN A 211 8.99 -7.73 14.18
C GLN A 211 7.60 -8.31 13.94
N PHE A 212 6.98 -7.99 12.80
CA PHE A 212 5.60 -8.38 12.47
C PHE A 212 5.51 -9.47 11.41
N GLY A 213 6.66 -10.07 11.04
CA GLY A 213 6.74 -11.12 10.04
C GLY A 213 7.31 -10.68 8.70
N MET A 214 7.68 -11.68 7.91
CA MET A 214 8.42 -11.52 6.65
C MET A 214 7.61 -10.79 5.58
N GLU A 215 6.31 -11.06 5.51
CA GLU A 215 5.44 -10.45 4.50
C GLU A 215 5.27 -8.94 4.72
N ILE A 216 5.10 -8.51 5.97
CA ILE A 216 5.04 -7.08 6.34
C ILE A 216 6.39 -6.41 6.06
N THR A 217 7.49 -7.09 6.34
CA THR A 217 8.84 -6.59 6.04
C THR A 217 9.00 -6.36 4.53
N SER A 218 8.64 -7.35 3.71
CA SER A 218 8.66 -7.25 2.25
C SER A 218 7.78 -6.11 1.74
N THR A 219 6.52 -6.06 2.19
CA THR A 219 5.54 -5.03 1.82
C THR A 219 6.03 -3.62 2.19
N SER A 220 6.71 -3.48 3.33
CA SER A 220 7.24 -2.19 3.79
C SER A 220 8.44 -1.73 2.94
N LEU A 221 9.32 -2.65 2.56
CA LEU A 221 10.46 -2.34 1.66
C LEU A 221 9.97 -1.95 0.27
N GLU A 222 8.96 -2.65 -0.24
CA GLU A 222 8.30 -2.34 -1.51
C GLU A 222 7.62 -0.96 -1.45
N SER A 223 6.87 -0.69 -0.38
CA SER A 223 6.24 0.62 -0.15
C SER A 223 7.28 1.76 -0.11
N LEU A 224 8.38 1.55 0.61
CA LEU A 224 9.49 2.52 0.65
C LEU A 224 10.08 2.76 -0.73
N THR A 225 10.29 1.69 -1.50
CA THR A 225 10.82 1.75 -2.87
C THR A 225 9.95 2.66 -3.73
N GLU A 226 8.64 2.45 -3.75
CA GLU A 226 7.71 3.22 -4.57
C GLU A 226 7.62 4.70 -4.14
N VAL A 227 7.58 4.97 -2.82
CA VAL A 227 7.61 6.35 -2.31
C VAL A 227 8.89 7.08 -2.75
N VAL A 228 10.06 6.47 -2.55
CA VAL A 228 11.34 7.10 -2.89
C VAL A 228 11.46 7.33 -4.39
N LEU A 229 11.01 6.38 -5.21
CA LEU A 229 11.04 6.51 -6.67
C LEU A 229 10.10 7.60 -7.16
N HIS A 230 8.89 7.71 -6.58
CA HIS A 230 7.95 8.76 -6.95
C HIS A 230 8.58 10.14 -6.80
N PHE A 231 9.24 10.41 -5.67
CA PHE A 231 9.92 11.68 -5.39
C PHE A 231 11.32 11.80 -6.03
N GLY A 232 11.90 10.69 -6.51
CA GLY A 232 13.21 10.68 -7.17
C GLY A 232 13.19 11.02 -8.65
N VAL A 233 12.02 10.98 -9.29
CA VAL A 233 11.85 11.42 -10.69
C VAL A 233 11.88 12.95 -10.76
N GLU A 234 12.59 13.49 -11.76
CA GLU A 234 12.83 14.94 -11.92
C GLU A 234 11.55 15.79 -11.83
N GLN A 235 10.43 15.28 -12.35
CA GLN A 235 9.13 15.96 -12.35
C GLN A 235 8.57 16.20 -10.93
N ASN A 236 8.85 15.28 -10.00
CA ASN A 236 8.32 15.30 -8.63
C ASN A 236 9.37 15.68 -7.59
N LYS A 237 10.65 15.75 -7.98
CA LYS A 237 11.75 16.09 -7.08
C LYS A 237 11.54 17.44 -6.37
N GLY A 238 10.95 18.42 -7.06
CA GLY A 238 10.58 19.71 -6.47
C GLY A 238 9.44 19.67 -5.44
N ARG A 239 8.66 18.57 -5.39
CA ARG A 239 7.60 18.33 -4.39
C ARG A 239 8.11 17.58 -3.15
N CYS A 240 9.33 17.05 -3.20
CA CYS A 240 9.95 16.41 -2.04
C CYS A 240 10.41 17.47 -1.04
N THR A 241 9.85 17.45 0.17
CA THR A 241 10.31 18.35 1.23
C THR A 241 11.65 17.90 1.80
N GLN A 242 12.40 18.83 2.39
CA GLN A 242 13.69 18.52 3.02
C GLN A 242 13.53 17.49 4.15
N ASN A 243 12.45 17.57 4.91
CA ASN A 243 12.15 16.63 5.99
C ASN A 243 11.96 15.20 5.44
N LEU A 244 11.24 15.05 4.33
CA LEU A 244 11.04 13.76 3.68
C LEU A 244 12.37 13.17 3.16
N ALA A 245 13.22 13.99 2.53
CA ALA A 245 14.54 13.56 2.10
C ALA A 245 15.40 13.07 3.28
N MET A 246 15.32 13.74 4.43
CA MET A 246 16.03 13.31 5.64
C MET A 246 15.49 11.98 6.19
N LEU A 247 14.18 11.73 6.11
CA LEU A 247 13.59 10.44 6.50
C LEU A 247 14.11 9.29 5.62
N PHE A 248 14.27 9.51 4.30
CA PHE A 248 14.90 8.53 3.41
C PHE A 248 16.35 8.23 3.82
N LYS A 249 17.12 9.27 4.15
CA LYS A 249 18.49 9.12 4.68
C LYS A 249 18.51 8.33 5.98
N GLU A 250 17.58 8.58 6.90
CA GLU A 250 17.49 7.88 8.20
C GLU A 250 17.04 6.42 8.10
N MET A 251 16.39 6.01 7.00
CA MET A 251 15.98 4.63 6.74
C MET A 251 17.08 3.81 6.06
N LEU A 252 18.07 4.47 5.43
CA LEU A 252 19.16 3.84 4.70
C LEU A 252 19.91 2.76 5.53
N PRO A 253 20.31 3.01 6.80
CA PRO A 253 20.99 1.98 7.59
C PRO A 253 20.13 0.72 7.76
N THR A 254 18.85 0.89 8.10
CA THR A 254 17.91 -0.24 8.26
C THR A 254 17.78 -1.04 6.97
N VAL A 255 17.61 -0.39 5.82
CA VAL A 255 17.52 -1.08 4.52
C VAL A 255 18.80 -1.83 4.19
N PHE A 256 19.96 -1.22 4.44
CA PHE A 256 21.26 -1.85 4.21
C PHE A 256 21.48 -3.07 5.11
N GLU A 257 21.15 -2.96 6.40
CA GLU A 257 21.19 -4.07 7.35
C GLU A 257 20.25 -5.22 6.97
N THR A 258 19.07 -4.90 6.44
CA THR A 258 18.12 -5.89 5.92
C THR A 258 18.71 -6.63 4.71
N CYS A 259 19.43 -5.95 3.82
CA CYS A 259 20.15 -6.60 2.70
C CYS A 259 21.22 -7.58 3.21
N LEU A 260 21.93 -7.22 4.30
CA LEU A 260 22.99 -8.05 4.88
C LEU A 260 22.43 -9.28 5.60
N SER A 261 21.29 -9.13 6.28
CA SER A 261 20.76 -10.15 7.20
C SER A 261 19.88 -11.19 6.50
N ASN A 262 19.27 -10.85 5.35
CA ASN A 262 18.26 -11.68 4.69
C ASN A 262 18.73 -12.34 3.40
N THR A 263 20.03 -12.62 3.26
CA THR A 263 20.62 -13.20 2.04
C THR A 263 20.06 -14.57 1.64
N CYS A 264 19.46 -15.29 2.59
CA CYS A 264 18.79 -16.58 2.35
C CYS A 264 17.31 -16.45 1.96
N GLU A 265 16.67 -15.31 2.24
CA GLU A 265 15.24 -15.05 1.99
C GLU A 265 15.09 -14.21 0.71
N ASN A 266 14.96 -14.90 -0.43
CA ASN A 266 15.02 -14.27 -1.77
C ASN A 266 14.04 -13.10 -1.97
N SER A 267 12.84 -13.15 -1.38
CA SER A 267 11.85 -12.06 -1.50
C SER A 267 12.31 -10.80 -0.77
N ILE A 268 12.60 -10.91 0.53
CA ILE A 268 13.07 -9.78 1.35
C ILE A 268 14.40 -9.25 0.81
N TYR A 269 15.30 -10.14 0.38
CA TYR A 269 16.56 -9.75 -0.24
C TYR A 269 16.34 -8.92 -1.52
N ALA A 270 15.43 -9.34 -2.39
CA ALA A 270 15.10 -8.62 -3.60
C ALA A 270 14.52 -7.23 -3.28
N GLU A 271 13.56 -7.14 -2.35
CA GLU A 271 12.92 -5.88 -2.00
C GLU A 271 13.84 -4.92 -1.26
N SER A 272 14.71 -5.43 -0.38
CA SER A 272 15.71 -4.59 0.28
C SER A 272 16.75 -4.05 -0.70
N CYS A 273 17.18 -4.84 -1.69
CA CYS A 273 18.03 -4.34 -2.77
C CYS A 273 17.32 -3.28 -3.62
N SER A 274 16.02 -3.45 -3.90
CA SER A 274 15.21 -2.46 -4.62
C SER A 274 15.08 -1.15 -3.86
N ALA A 275 14.82 -1.22 -2.55
CA ALA A 275 14.73 -0.05 -1.67
C ALA A 275 16.08 0.68 -1.58
N LEU A 276 17.18 -0.06 -1.41
CA LEU A 276 18.52 0.51 -1.37
C LEU A 276 18.86 1.20 -2.69
N TYR A 277 18.55 0.54 -3.82
CA TYR A 277 18.72 1.12 -5.15
C TYR A 277 17.94 2.44 -5.30
N ALA A 278 16.68 2.47 -4.84
CA ALA A 278 15.84 3.65 -4.91
C ALA A 278 16.41 4.82 -4.11
N ILE A 279 16.87 4.58 -2.87
CA ILE A 279 17.48 5.62 -2.02
C ILE A 279 18.76 6.18 -2.66
N ILE A 280 19.62 5.30 -3.20
CA ILE A 280 20.86 5.73 -3.88
C ILE A 280 20.54 6.53 -5.16
N ALA A 281 19.54 6.09 -5.92
CA ALA A 281 19.11 6.78 -7.13
C ALA A 281 18.48 8.14 -6.83
N PHE A 282 17.82 8.28 -5.67
CA PHE A 282 17.25 9.54 -5.19
C PHE A 282 18.35 10.56 -4.85
N GLU A 283 19.30 10.17 -4.00
CA GLU A 283 20.41 11.04 -3.57
C GLU A 283 21.64 10.22 -3.17
N ARG A 284 22.62 10.15 -4.09
CA ARG A 284 23.83 9.36 -3.92
C ARG A 284 24.66 9.79 -2.71
N SER A 285 24.67 11.09 -2.39
CA SER A 285 25.48 11.60 -1.28
C SER A 285 25.10 10.99 0.08
N PHE A 286 23.84 10.58 0.26
CA PHE A 286 23.39 9.91 1.48
C PHE A 286 24.08 8.56 1.69
N PHE A 287 24.22 7.78 0.61
CA PHE A 287 24.90 6.50 0.66
C PHE A 287 26.40 6.66 0.82
N ASP A 288 27.02 7.62 0.11
CA ASP A 288 28.45 7.89 0.23
C ASP A 288 28.81 8.32 1.67
N GLU A 289 28.00 9.16 2.31
CA GLU A 289 28.19 9.56 3.72
C GLU A 289 28.06 8.37 4.68
N TYR A 290 27.04 7.53 4.48
CA TYR A 290 26.84 6.31 5.27
C TYR A 290 28.02 5.32 5.15
N VAL A 291 28.48 5.05 3.92
CA VAL A 291 29.62 4.18 3.65
C VAL A 291 30.90 4.73 4.28
N ASN A 292 31.15 6.04 4.16
CA ASN A 292 32.29 6.68 4.81
C ASN A 292 32.24 6.53 6.34
N GLY A 293 31.04 6.65 6.93
CA GLY A 293 30.81 6.35 8.34
C GLY A 293 31.22 4.93 8.71
N LEU A 294 30.75 3.93 7.94
CA LEU A 294 31.12 2.52 8.15
C LEU A 294 32.63 2.28 8.04
N LEU A 295 33.29 2.83 7.01
CA LEU A 295 34.72 2.65 6.77
C LEU A 295 35.61 3.37 7.81
N SER A 296 35.07 4.40 8.46
CA SER A 296 35.75 5.11 9.55
C SER A 296 35.69 4.37 10.89
N ASN A 297 34.83 3.37 11.03
CA ASN A 297 34.70 2.58 12.25
C ASN A 297 35.97 1.74 12.48
N ARG A 298 36.52 1.79 13.71
CA ARG A 298 37.72 1.03 14.10
C ARG A 298 37.55 -0.48 13.90
N SER A 299 36.34 -1.00 14.04
CA SER A 299 36.05 -2.43 13.81
C SER A 299 36.34 -2.86 12.37
N ASN A 300 36.26 -1.92 11.41
CA ASN A 300 36.42 -2.17 9.98
C ASN A 300 37.83 -1.85 9.46
N GLU A 301 38.72 -1.31 10.30
CA GLU A 301 40.05 -0.84 9.90
C GLU A 301 40.91 -1.94 9.26
N LYS A 302 40.85 -3.17 9.81
CA LYS A 302 41.60 -4.33 9.29
C LYS A 302 41.14 -4.77 7.90
N GLY A 303 39.87 -4.57 7.57
CA GLY A 303 39.25 -4.95 6.29
C GLY A 303 39.10 -3.78 5.31
N ARG A 304 39.51 -2.57 5.70
CA ARG A 304 39.12 -1.32 5.03
C ARG A 304 39.42 -1.29 3.53
N ALA A 305 40.62 -1.69 3.10
CA ALA A 305 40.97 -1.71 1.68
C ALA A 305 40.08 -2.66 0.85
N VAL A 306 39.69 -3.79 1.44
CA VAL A 306 38.77 -4.75 0.79
C VAL A 306 37.36 -4.17 0.72
N LEU A 307 36.89 -3.55 1.82
CA LEU A 307 35.58 -2.89 1.88
C LEU A 307 35.49 -1.73 0.88
N GLU A 308 36.48 -0.85 0.83
CA GLU A 308 36.56 0.27 -0.14
C GLU A 308 36.49 -0.22 -1.58
N SER A 309 37.26 -1.26 -1.93
CA SER A 309 37.20 -1.87 -3.25
C SER A 309 35.84 -2.50 -3.54
N ALA A 310 35.23 -3.19 -2.57
CA ALA A 310 33.93 -3.81 -2.74
C ALA A 310 32.80 -2.78 -2.93
N PHE A 311 32.81 -1.68 -2.17
CA PHE A 311 31.86 -0.57 -2.35
C PHE A 311 32.05 0.14 -3.69
N THR A 312 33.30 0.30 -4.14
CA THR A 312 33.61 0.88 -5.46
C THR A 312 33.02 0.02 -6.58
N GLU A 313 33.15 -1.30 -6.50
CA GLU A 313 32.57 -2.24 -7.47
C GLU A 313 31.04 -2.28 -7.41
N LEU A 314 30.45 -2.22 -6.22
CA LEU A 314 28.99 -2.14 -6.06
C LEU A 314 28.41 -0.93 -6.80
N MET A 315 29.16 0.18 -6.77
CA MET A 315 28.81 1.48 -7.33
C MET A 315 29.38 1.74 -8.74
N GLU A 316 29.92 0.72 -9.43
CA GLU A 316 30.49 0.84 -10.78
C GLU A 316 29.48 1.45 -11.78
N VAL A 317 28.23 1.01 -11.68
CA VAL A 317 27.10 1.62 -12.40
C VAL A 317 26.19 2.26 -11.37
N ALA A 318 26.08 3.58 -11.42
CA ALA A 318 25.24 4.35 -10.50
C ALA A 318 23.76 3.95 -10.65
N PRO A 319 23.03 3.75 -9.53
CA PRO A 319 21.58 3.68 -9.53
C PRO A 319 20.93 4.93 -10.13
N GLU A 320 19.88 4.73 -10.93
CA GLU A 320 19.15 5.78 -11.64
C GLU A 320 17.64 5.54 -11.49
N ALA A 321 16.87 6.60 -11.23
CA ALA A 321 15.42 6.50 -11.10
C ALA A 321 14.80 5.99 -12.43
N GLY A 322 13.83 5.09 -12.33
CA GLY A 322 13.13 4.51 -13.49
C GLY A 322 13.87 3.40 -14.26
N ASN A 323 15.14 3.12 -13.97
CA ASN A 323 15.90 2.08 -14.67
C ASN A 323 15.69 0.67 -14.08
N ARG A 324 14.61 0.00 -14.53
CA ARG A 324 14.26 -1.37 -14.08
C ARG A 324 15.39 -2.39 -14.29
N ARG A 325 16.11 -2.30 -15.41
CA ARG A 325 17.24 -3.21 -15.70
C ARG A 325 18.41 -2.95 -14.75
N GLY A 326 18.64 -1.69 -14.40
CA GLY A 326 19.64 -1.27 -13.41
C GLY A 326 19.41 -1.89 -12.04
N ARG A 327 18.16 -2.00 -11.58
CA ARG A 327 17.81 -2.66 -10.30
C ARG A 327 18.27 -4.12 -10.25
N VAL A 328 17.96 -4.89 -11.30
CA VAL A 328 18.36 -6.31 -11.37
C VAL A 328 19.89 -6.45 -11.39
N GLN A 329 20.59 -5.58 -12.11
CA GLN A 329 22.05 -5.58 -12.15
C GLN A 329 22.67 -5.19 -10.80
N PHE A 330 22.08 -4.21 -10.11
CA PHE A 330 22.51 -3.81 -8.78
C PHE A 330 22.37 -4.95 -7.78
N ARG A 331 21.26 -5.69 -7.79
CA ARG A 331 21.08 -6.89 -6.96
C ARG A 331 22.18 -7.92 -7.20
N ASN A 332 22.50 -8.23 -8.46
CA ASN A 332 23.60 -9.15 -8.78
C ASN A 332 24.97 -8.64 -8.30
N ARG A 333 25.21 -7.32 -8.30
CA ARG A 333 26.42 -6.74 -7.71
C ARG A 333 26.40 -6.81 -6.18
N MET A 334 25.24 -6.63 -5.57
CA MET A 334 25.06 -6.76 -4.12
C MET A 334 25.36 -8.19 -3.65
N GLU A 335 24.95 -9.22 -4.40
CA GLU A 335 25.32 -10.62 -4.08
C GLU A 335 26.84 -10.83 -4.10
N LYS A 336 27.53 -10.30 -5.12
CA LYS A 336 29.00 -10.36 -5.21
C LYS A 336 29.66 -9.59 -4.06
N PHE A 337 29.12 -8.42 -3.73
CA PHE A 337 29.58 -7.60 -2.62
C PHE A 337 29.51 -8.37 -1.30
N LEU A 338 28.37 -9.00 -0.99
CA LEU A 338 28.13 -9.76 0.23
C LEU A 338 29.11 -10.93 0.41
N ASN A 339 29.35 -11.69 -0.66
CA ASN A 339 30.32 -12.78 -0.66
C ASN A 339 31.75 -12.30 -0.36
N ARG A 340 32.07 -11.05 -0.69
CA ARG A 340 33.41 -10.48 -0.51
C ARG A 340 33.61 -9.85 0.86
N ILE A 341 32.55 -9.29 1.45
CA ILE A 341 32.62 -8.59 2.74
C ILE A 341 32.28 -9.49 3.95
N GLN A 342 31.94 -10.75 3.71
CA GLN A 342 31.51 -11.69 4.75
C GLN A 342 32.53 -11.77 5.89
N GLY A 343 32.08 -11.46 7.11
CA GLY A 343 32.92 -11.47 8.32
C GLY A 343 33.93 -10.31 8.43
N LEU A 344 33.93 -9.37 7.48
CA LEU A 344 34.82 -8.20 7.49
C LEU A 344 34.12 -6.91 7.91
N LEU A 345 32.81 -6.79 7.64
CA LEU A 345 32.03 -5.59 7.93
C LEU A 345 31.32 -5.69 9.28
N SER A 346 31.67 -4.81 10.21
CA SER A 346 30.92 -4.47 11.40
C SER A 346 30.01 -3.28 11.11
N TYR A 347 28.71 -3.49 11.28
CA TYR A 347 27.65 -2.48 11.06
C TYR A 347 26.86 -2.15 12.33
N THR A 348 27.16 -2.82 13.46
CA THR A 348 26.69 -2.49 14.82
C THR A 348 27.51 -1.40 15.48
#